data_AF-A0A645E353-F1
#
_entry.id   AF-A0A645E353-F1
#
_cell.length_a   1.000
_cell.length_b   1.000
_cell.length_c   1.000
_cell.angle_alpha   90.00
_cell.angle_beta   90.00
_cell.angle_gamma   90.00
#
_symmetry.space_group_name_H-M   'P 1'
#
loop_
_entity.id
_entity.type
_entity.pdbx_description
1 polymer ?
#
loop_
_entity_poly.entity_id
_entity_poly.type
_entity_poly.pdbx_seq_one_letter_code
_entity_poly.pdbx_strand_id
1 'polypeptide(L)'
;MSIDKNVGALSRHLNDIRLAPAYLGAKEGVHKALEKIPVVGKSIDKAIEITKDKIKYLLIPGIMFEELGFKYIGDINGHDIKLLVDIFNKVKEMKGPVLLHIYTVKGKGYKFSERLPCEYHGVSCFDLKTGKPMKSKEETYSDVFGKAMVEIAREN
;
A
#
# COMPACT_ATOMS: atom_id res chain seq x y z
N MET A 1 -4.58 3.37 -2.47
CA MET A 1 -5.05 3.67 -3.84
C MET A 1 -5.67 5.04 -3.83
N SER A 2 -5.40 5.83 -4.86
CA SER A 2 -5.99 7.15 -5.10
C SER A 2 -7.18 6.94 -6.05
N ILE A 3 -7.25 7.65 -7.17
CA ILE A 3 -8.09 7.30 -8.32
C ILE A 3 -7.52 6.05 -8.99
N ASP A 4 -6.26 6.13 -9.41
CA ASP A 4 -5.44 5.01 -9.88
C ASP A 4 -4.55 4.45 -8.73
N LYS A 5 -3.65 3.53 -9.05
CA LYS A 5 -2.63 3.00 -8.14
C LYS A 5 -1.86 4.15 -7.49
N ASN A 6 -1.57 4.01 -6.19
CA ASN A 6 -0.72 4.97 -5.51
C ASN A 6 0.69 4.92 -6.12
N VAL A 7 1.30 6.09 -6.30
CA VAL A 7 2.66 6.25 -6.82
C VAL A 7 3.55 7.00 -5.82
N GLY A 8 4.85 7.02 -6.07
CA GLY A 8 5.83 7.78 -5.28
C GLY A 8 6.54 6.96 -4.18
N ALA A 9 7.52 7.60 -3.54
CA ALA A 9 8.38 6.97 -2.53
C ALA A 9 7.61 6.58 -1.25
N LEU A 10 6.74 7.47 -0.76
CA LEU A 10 5.95 7.23 0.44
C LEU A 10 4.99 6.04 0.27
N SER A 11 4.34 5.92 -0.89
CA SER A 11 3.47 4.77 -1.15
C SER A 11 4.22 3.44 -1.18
N ARG A 12 5.47 3.44 -1.64
CA ARG A 12 6.32 2.23 -1.61
C ARG A 12 6.68 1.88 -0.18
N HIS A 13 7.17 2.86 0.59
CA HIS A 13 7.50 2.67 2.00
C HIS A 13 6.32 2.14 2.84
N LEU A 14 5.11 2.69 2.66
CA LEU A 14 3.91 2.19 3.35
C LEU A 14 3.56 0.75 2.94
N ASN A 15 3.78 0.36 1.68
CA ASN A 15 3.61 -1.02 1.24
C ASN A 15 4.68 -1.94 1.84
N ASP A 16 5.93 -1.47 1.95
CA ASP A 16 7.02 -2.24 2.54
C ASP A 16 6.75 -2.51 4.03
N ILE A 17 6.25 -1.50 4.77
CA ILE A 17 5.79 -1.66 6.16
C ILE A 17 4.74 -2.79 6.27
N ARG A 18 3.74 -2.77 5.40
CA ARG A 18 2.67 -3.79 5.38
C ARG A 18 3.20 -5.20 5.09
N LEU A 19 4.23 -5.32 4.26
CA LEU A 19 4.81 -6.61 3.86
C LEU A 19 5.96 -7.07 4.77
N ALA A 20 6.45 -6.20 5.66
CA ALA A 20 7.64 -6.43 6.47
C ALA A 20 7.60 -7.75 7.28
N PRO A 21 6.50 -8.12 7.97
CA PRO A 21 6.47 -9.38 8.72
C PRO A 21 6.67 -10.62 7.84
N ALA A 22 6.03 -10.63 6.65
CA ALA A 22 6.15 -11.73 5.70
C ALA A 22 7.55 -11.77 5.04
N TYR A 23 8.10 -10.60 4.69
CA TYR A 23 9.43 -10.48 4.12
C TYR A 23 10.53 -10.93 5.09
N LEU A 24 10.43 -10.53 6.37
CA LEU A 24 11.38 -10.93 7.41
C LEU A 24 11.36 -12.45 7.62
N GLY A 25 10.17 -13.06 7.67
CA GLY A 25 10.05 -14.53 7.79
C GLY A 25 10.63 -15.28 6.60
N ALA A 26 10.40 -14.81 5.37
CA ALA A 26 10.99 -15.41 4.17
C ALA A 26 12.52 -15.28 4.15
N LYS A 27 13.06 -14.13 4.55
CA LYS A 27 14.50 -13.88 4.62
C LYS A 27 15.20 -14.76 5.66
N GLU A 28 14.60 -14.95 6.83
CA GLU A 28 15.10 -15.89 7.83
C GLU A 28 15.14 -17.33 7.31
N GLY A 29 14.11 -17.76 6.56
CA GLY A 29 14.08 -19.07 5.94
C GLY A 29 15.22 -19.29 4.94
N VAL A 30 15.51 -18.29 4.10
CA VAL A 30 16.63 -18.33 3.15
C VAL A 30 17.98 -18.33 3.87
N HIS A 31 18.14 -17.51 4.92
CA HIS A 31 19.39 -17.46 5.68
C HIS A 31 19.71 -18.80 6.36
N LYS A 32 18.72 -19.41 7.02
CA LYS A 32 18.84 -20.75 7.63
C LYS A 32 19.15 -21.84 6.61
N ALA A 33 18.72 -21.70 5.35
CA ALA A 33 19.04 -22.63 4.28
C ALA A 33 20.48 -22.45 3.78
N LEU A 34 20.97 -21.20 3.71
CA LEU A 34 22.33 -20.87 3.29
C LEU A 34 23.38 -21.22 4.36
N GLU A 35 23.07 -21.08 5.65
CA GLU A 35 23.94 -21.50 6.76
C GLU A 35 24.20 -23.01 6.79
N LYS A 36 23.34 -23.82 6.16
CA LYS A 36 23.53 -25.27 6.02
C LYS A 36 24.47 -25.66 4.87
N ILE A 37 24.96 -24.71 4.07
CA ILE A 37 25.88 -24.97 2.96
C ILE A 37 27.32 -24.73 3.46
N PRO A 38 28.18 -25.77 3.58
CA PRO A 38 29.44 -25.70 4.33
C PRO A 38 30.55 -24.77 3.78
N VAL A 39 30.35 -24.12 2.63
CA VAL A 39 31.43 -23.52 1.84
C VAL A 39 31.29 -22.00 1.64
N VAL A 40 30.14 -21.39 1.96
CA VAL A 40 29.80 -20.02 1.53
C VAL A 40 29.59 -19.03 2.70
N GLY A 41 29.84 -19.43 3.94
CA GLY A 41 29.45 -18.68 5.14
C GLY A 41 30.43 -17.61 5.68
N LYS A 42 31.37 -17.06 4.89
CA LYS A 42 32.30 -16.01 5.40
C LYS A 42 32.50 -14.79 4.50
N SER A 43 32.24 -14.90 3.20
CA SER A 43 32.53 -13.82 2.23
C SER A 43 31.28 -13.03 1.79
N ILE A 44 30.08 -13.53 2.09
CA ILE A 44 28.80 -12.89 1.71
C ILE A 44 28.28 -11.95 2.82
N ASP A 45 28.74 -12.12 4.06
CA ASP A 45 28.13 -11.45 5.22
C ASP A 45 28.35 -9.94 5.26
N LYS A 46 29.55 -9.46 4.90
CA LYS A 46 29.90 -8.03 5.03
C LYS A 46 29.17 -7.10 4.06
N ALA A 47 28.92 -7.56 2.83
CA ALA A 47 28.17 -6.77 1.84
C ALA A 47 26.67 -6.72 2.16
N ILE A 48 26.15 -7.81 2.75
CA ILE A 48 24.75 -7.89 3.20
C ILE A 48 24.52 -7.08 4.49
N GLU A 49 25.50 -6.97 5.39
CA GLU A 49 25.40 -6.23 6.65
C GLU A 49 25.23 -4.72 6.45
N ILE A 50 26.02 -4.09 5.58
CA ILE A 50 26.02 -2.62 5.45
C ILE A 50 24.72 -2.09 4.80
N THR A 51 24.10 -2.88 3.90
CA THR A 51 22.80 -2.54 3.33
C THR A 51 21.64 -2.86 4.29
N LYS A 52 21.82 -3.81 5.22
CA LYS A 52 20.78 -4.21 6.19
C LYS A 52 20.37 -3.06 7.10
N ASP A 53 21.28 -2.22 7.58
CA ASP A 53 20.94 -1.29 8.67
C ASP A 53 20.14 -0.07 8.21
N LYS A 54 20.45 0.49 7.03
CA LYS A 54 19.64 1.57 6.43
C LYS A 54 18.27 1.08 5.95
N ILE A 55 18.22 -0.14 5.42
CA ILE A 55 16.96 -0.77 5.01
C ILE A 55 16.12 -1.12 6.24
N LYS A 56 16.71 -1.63 7.32
CA LYS A 56 16.01 -1.91 8.58
C LYS A 56 15.34 -0.66 9.13
N TYR A 57 16.03 0.48 9.16
CA TYR A 57 15.44 1.74 9.61
C TYR A 57 14.22 2.17 8.78
N LEU A 58 14.24 1.94 7.45
CA LEU A 58 13.08 2.14 6.57
C LEU A 58 12.01 1.05 6.66
N LEU A 59 12.33 -0.13 7.18
CA LEU A 59 11.38 -1.25 7.30
C LEU A 59 10.76 -1.35 8.69
N ILE A 60 11.35 -0.72 9.71
CA ILE A 60 10.75 -0.65 11.04
C ILE A 60 9.51 0.25 10.91
N PRO A 61 8.31 -0.29 11.11
CA PRO A 61 7.08 0.48 10.99
C PRO A 61 7.11 1.68 11.94
N GLY A 62 6.86 2.88 11.41
CA GLY A 62 6.61 4.06 12.23
C GLY A 62 7.77 5.03 12.44
N ILE A 63 9.03 4.62 12.30
CA ILE A 63 10.20 5.47 12.64
C ILE A 63 10.15 6.82 11.93
N MET A 64 9.89 6.81 10.61
CA MET A 64 9.82 8.06 9.83
C MET A 64 8.75 9.02 10.39
N PHE A 65 7.63 8.50 10.88
CA PHE A 65 6.56 9.30 11.46
C PHE A 65 6.89 9.77 12.88
N GLU A 66 7.60 8.95 13.65
CA GLU A 66 8.11 9.33 14.97
C GLU A 66 9.14 10.46 14.88
N GLU A 67 10.02 10.44 13.88
CA GLU A 67 10.97 11.53 13.61
C GLU A 67 10.26 12.85 13.22
N LEU A 68 9.08 12.76 12.60
CA LEU A 68 8.21 13.91 12.32
C LEU A 68 7.44 14.41 13.56
N GLY A 69 7.62 13.77 14.72
CA GLY A 69 7.00 14.14 15.99
C GLY A 69 5.65 13.48 16.26
N PHE A 70 5.23 12.50 15.47
CA PHE A 70 4.01 11.75 15.71
C PHE A 70 4.26 10.54 16.60
N LYS A 71 3.28 10.18 17.44
CA LYS A 71 3.19 8.80 17.95
C LYS A 71 2.62 7.92 16.85
N TYR A 72 3.36 6.91 16.41
CA TYR A 72 2.90 6.00 15.37
C TYR A 72 2.21 4.77 15.97
N ILE A 73 1.04 4.40 15.44
CA ILE A 73 0.32 3.17 15.79
C ILE A 73 -0.15 2.51 14.50
N GLY A 74 0.29 1.28 14.24
CA GLY A 74 -0.11 0.52 13.05
C GLY A 74 0.88 -0.58 12.69
N ASP A 75 0.58 -1.41 11.69
CA ASP A 75 -0.57 -1.37 10.78
C ASP A 75 -1.83 -2.08 11.34
N ILE A 76 -3.01 -1.45 11.20
CA ILE A 76 -4.28 -1.98 11.74
C ILE A 76 -5.24 -2.33 10.62
N ASN A 77 -5.91 -3.48 10.76
CA ASN A 77 -6.98 -3.89 9.87
C ASN A 77 -8.19 -2.94 9.97
N GLY A 78 -8.41 -2.15 8.93
CA GLY A 78 -9.52 -1.20 8.87
C GLY A 78 -10.91 -1.81 8.71
N HIS A 79 -11.01 -3.13 8.55
CA HIS A 79 -12.28 -3.85 8.46
C HIS A 79 -12.69 -4.53 9.77
N ASP A 80 -11.89 -4.40 10.83
CA ASP A 80 -12.26 -4.85 12.17
C ASP A 80 -12.80 -3.67 12.99
N ILE A 81 -14.13 -3.48 12.95
CA ILE A 81 -14.80 -2.36 13.60
C ILE A 81 -14.59 -2.38 15.12
N LYS A 82 -14.60 -3.57 15.74
CA LYS A 82 -14.45 -3.68 17.20
C LYS A 82 -13.06 -3.23 17.62
N LEU A 83 -12.03 -3.73 16.92
CA LEU A 83 -10.65 -3.34 17.14
C LEU A 83 -10.45 -1.83 16.94
N LEU A 84 -11.04 -1.26 15.88
CA LEU A 84 -10.94 0.17 15.61
C LEU A 84 -11.56 1.02 16.72
N VAL A 85 -12.75 0.64 17.22
CA VAL A 85 -13.40 1.35 18.33
C VAL A 85 -12.52 1.34 19.58
N ASP A 86 -11.96 0.18 19.95
CA ASP A 86 -11.07 0.06 21.11
C ASP A 86 -9.82 0.91 20.97
N ILE A 87 -9.22 0.91 19.78
CA ILE A 87 -8.03 1.71 19.47
C ILE A 87 -8.35 3.20 19.51
N PHE A 88 -9.45 3.64 18.90
CA PHE A 88 -9.83 5.05 18.92
C PHE A 88 -10.11 5.54 20.34
N ASN A 89 -10.71 4.72 21.20
CA ASN A 89 -10.91 5.07 22.62
C ASN A 89 -9.58 5.25 23.36
N LYS A 90 -8.58 4.40 23.10
CA LYS A 90 -7.23 4.56 23.68
C LYS A 90 -6.50 5.78 23.14
N VAL A 91 -6.58 6.02 21.83
CA VAL A 91 -5.89 7.14 21.15
C VAL A 91 -6.39 8.50 21.64
N LYS A 92 -7.69 8.64 21.92
CA LYS A 92 -8.27 9.88 22.47
C LYS A 92 -7.63 10.35 23.78
N GLU A 93 -7.19 9.41 24.61
CA GLU A 93 -6.56 9.71 25.91
C GLU A 93 -5.07 10.06 25.79
N MET A 94 -4.47 9.90 24.60
CA MET A 94 -3.04 10.15 24.39
C MET A 94 -2.76 11.64 24.20
N LYS A 95 -1.73 12.16 24.89
CA LYS A 95 -1.23 13.52 24.66
C LYS A 95 -0.37 13.61 23.40
N GLY A 96 -0.52 14.69 22.64
CA GLY A 96 0.27 14.98 21.43
C GLY A 96 -0.30 14.35 20.16
N PRO A 97 0.31 14.61 18.99
CA PRO A 97 -0.19 14.12 17.71
C PRO A 97 0.05 12.60 17.57
N VAL A 98 -0.98 11.89 17.12
CA VAL A 98 -0.95 10.43 16.90
C VAL A 98 -1.25 10.16 15.42
N LEU A 99 -0.40 9.38 14.77
CA LEU A 99 -0.62 8.86 13.43
C LEU A 99 -1.06 7.39 13.52
N LEU A 100 -2.31 7.15 13.18
CA LEU A 100 -2.89 5.81 13.14
C LEU A 100 -2.88 5.29 11.70
N HIS A 101 -2.09 4.25 11.43
CA HIS A 101 -2.00 3.65 10.10
C HIS A 101 -2.97 2.48 9.96
N ILE A 102 -4.08 2.73 9.28
CA ILE A 102 -5.15 1.78 9.01
C ILE A 102 -5.10 1.36 7.54
N TYR A 103 -5.13 0.06 7.26
CA TYR A 103 -5.25 -0.46 5.89
C TYR A 103 -6.68 -0.91 5.59
N THR A 104 -7.15 -0.58 4.38
CA THR A 104 -8.52 -0.90 3.92
C THR A 104 -8.51 -1.52 2.52
N VAL A 105 -9.69 -1.91 2.05
CA VAL A 105 -9.94 -2.42 0.69
C VAL A 105 -10.93 -1.47 0.05
N LYS A 106 -10.53 -0.78 -1.02
CA LYS A 106 -11.42 0.13 -1.76
C LYS A 106 -12.56 -0.69 -2.37
N GLY A 107 -13.79 -0.26 -2.16
CA GLY A 107 -14.97 -1.00 -2.62
C GLY A 107 -15.40 -2.18 -1.74
N LYS A 108 -14.85 -2.30 -0.51
CA LYS A 108 -15.15 -3.43 0.39
C LYS A 108 -16.67 -3.67 0.50
N GLY A 109 -17.06 -4.93 0.35
CA GLY A 109 -18.45 -5.37 0.43
C GLY A 109 -19.15 -5.46 -0.93
N TYR A 110 -18.56 -4.90 -1.99
CA TYR A 110 -19.07 -5.04 -3.35
C TYR A 110 -18.02 -5.63 -4.29
N LYS A 111 -18.20 -6.91 -4.65
CA LYS A 111 -17.23 -7.73 -5.39
C LYS A 111 -16.68 -7.07 -6.66
N PHE A 112 -17.52 -6.38 -7.43
CA PHE A 112 -17.07 -5.72 -8.67
C PHE A 112 -16.22 -4.48 -8.37
N SER A 113 -16.58 -3.71 -7.34
CA SER A 113 -15.78 -2.57 -6.89
C SER A 113 -14.46 -3.00 -6.26
N GLU A 114 -14.42 -4.10 -5.49
CA GLU A 114 -13.15 -4.63 -4.96
C GLU A 114 -12.19 -5.09 -6.07
N ARG A 115 -12.73 -5.62 -7.18
CA ARG A 115 -11.94 -6.09 -8.34
C ARG A 115 -11.51 -4.98 -9.28
N LEU A 116 -12.37 -3.99 -9.51
CA LEU A 116 -12.15 -2.87 -10.44
C LEU A 116 -12.27 -1.51 -9.72
N PRO A 117 -11.49 -1.27 -8.67
CA PRO A 117 -11.72 -0.16 -7.75
C PRO A 117 -11.38 1.22 -8.35
N CYS A 118 -10.66 1.27 -9.47
CA CYS A 118 -10.42 2.49 -10.23
C CYS A 118 -11.68 2.86 -11.04
N GLU A 119 -12.26 1.87 -11.73
CA GLU A 119 -13.50 2.05 -12.51
C GLU A 119 -14.66 2.44 -11.59
N TYR A 120 -14.80 1.77 -10.45
CA TYR A 120 -15.83 2.06 -9.44
C TYR A 120 -15.55 3.30 -8.57
N HIS A 121 -14.51 4.09 -8.85
CA HIS A 121 -14.27 5.33 -8.13
C HIS A 121 -15.33 6.40 -8.43
N GLY A 122 -15.93 6.36 -9.62
CA GLY A 122 -16.98 7.27 -10.05
C GLY A 122 -17.76 6.64 -11.20
N VAL A 123 -18.73 5.77 -10.86
CA VAL A 123 -19.57 5.08 -11.84
C VAL A 123 -20.91 5.79 -12.00
N SER A 124 -21.36 5.89 -13.25
CA SER A 124 -22.75 6.21 -13.60
C SER A 124 -23.68 5.04 -13.24
N CYS A 125 -25.00 5.21 -13.39
CA CYS A 125 -25.97 4.15 -13.10
C CYS A 125 -25.57 2.80 -13.72
N PHE A 126 -25.55 1.76 -12.88
CA PHE A 126 -25.14 0.41 -13.22
C PHE A 126 -26.07 -0.60 -12.53
N ASP A 127 -26.16 -1.80 -13.09
CA ASP A 127 -26.91 -2.89 -12.49
C ASP A 127 -26.11 -3.51 -11.33
N LEU A 128 -26.67 -3.50 -10.12
CA LEU A 128 -25.98 -3.97 -8.92
C LEU A 128 -25.61 -5.46 -8.96
N LYS A 129 -26.42 -6.30 -9.62
CA LYS A 129 -26.21 -7.76 -9.66
C LYS A 129 -25.08 -8.15 -10.60
N THR A 130 -24.96 -7.44 -11.72
CA THR A 130 -24.03 -7.74 -12.81
C THR A 130 -22.81 -6.83 -12.83
N GLY A 131 -22.88 -5.68 -12.14
CA GLY A 131 -21.85 -4.64 -12.15
C GLY A 131 -21.78 -3.82 -13.44
N LYS A 132 -22.65 -4.09 -14.43
CA LYS A 132 -22.53 -3.49 -15.76
C LYS A 132 -23.21 -2.11 -15.83
N PRO A 133 -22.64 -1.16 -16.57
CA PRO A 133 -23.26 0.15 -16.78
C PRO A 133 -24.60 0.00 -17.53
N MET A 134 -25.60 0.80 -17.15
CA MET A 134 -26.93 0.78 -17.77
C MET A 134 -27.01 1.61 -19.06
N LYS A 135 -26.02 2.49 -19.29
CA LYS A 135 -25.91 3.30 -20.51
C LYS A 135 -24.52 3.12 -21.10
N SER A 136 -24.44 3.19 -22.43
CA SER A 136 -23.16 3.25 -23.15
C SER A 136 -22.44 4.56 -22.83
N LYS A 137 -21.11 4.49 -22.70
CA LYS A 137 -20.28 5.69 -22.51
C LYS A 137 -20.30 6.51 -23.80
N GLU A 138 -20.68 7.77 -23.69
CA GLU A 138 -20.51 8.76 -24.77
C GLU A 138 -19.10 9.35 -24.71
N GLU A 139 -18.60 9.80 -25.87
CA GLU A 139 -17.29 10.43 -25.94
C GLU A 139 -17.30 11.78 -25.21
N THR A 140 -16.37 11.96 -24.29
CA THR A 140 -16.22 13.19 -23.52
C THR A 140 -15.14 14.09 -24.10
N TYR A 141 -15.17 15.38 -23.76
CA TYR A 141 -14.08 16.30 -24.10
C TYR A 141 -12.71 15.81 -23.60
N SER A 142 -12.65 15.15 -22.44
CA SER A 142 -11.43 14.54 -21.92
C SER A 142 -10.93 13.39 -22.80
N ASP A 143 -11.84 12.58 -23.36
CA ASP A 143 -11.48 11.51 -24.29
C ASP A 143 -10.92 12.09 -25.60
N VAL A 144 -11.56 13.13 -26.15
CA VAL A 144 -11.11 13.83 -27.37
C VAL A 144 -9.75 14.47 -27.15
N PHE A 145 -9.57 15.21 -26.06
CA PHE A 145 -8.30 15.83 -25.71
C PHE A 145 -7.19 14.79 -25.57
N GLY A 146 -7.45 13.68 -24.86
CA GLY A 146 -6.47 12.60 -24.71
C GLY A 146 -6.05 11.99 -26.04
N LYS A 147 -7.01 11.75 -26.96
CA LYS A 147 -6.73 11.25 -28.31
C LYS A 147 -5.86 12.22 -29.11
N ALA A 148 -6.22 13.50 -29.13
CA ALA A 148 -5.49 14.53 -29.85
C ALA A 148 -4.05 14.68 -29.34
N MET A 149 -3.84 14.68 -28.01
CA MET A 149 -2.50 14.75 -27.43
C MET A 149 -1.63 13.54 -27.81
N VAL A 150 -2.20 12.34 -27.84
CA VAL A 150 -1.48 11.12 -28.23
C VAL A 150 -1.13 11.13 -29.72
N GLU A 151 -2.01 11.69 -30.57
CA GLU A 151 -1.75 11.87 -32.00
C GLU A 151 -0.59 12.83 -32.25
N ILE A 152 -0.63 14.02 -31.64
CA ILE A 152 0.46 15.01 -31.73
C ILE A 152 1.79 14.41 -31.25
N ALA A 153 1.78 13.63 -30.17
CA ALA A 153 2.98 13.01 -29.62
C ALA A 153 3.56 11.86 -30.48
N ARG A 154 2.83 11.35 -31.48
CA ARG A 154 3.37 10.39 -32.46
C ARG A 154 4.04 11.07 -33.65
N GLU A 155 3.65 12.30 -33.94
CA GLU A 155 4.13 13.09 -35.08
C GLU A 155 5.32 13.99 -34.72
N ASN A 156 5.61 14.16 -33.42
CA ASN A 156 6.76 14.91 -32.88
C ASN A 156 7.70 13.98 -32.11
#